data_AF-A0A3B9NNI2-F1
#
_entry.id   AF-A0A3B9NNI2-F1
#
_cell.length_a   1.000
_cell.length_b   1.000
_cell.length_c   1.000
_cell.angle_alpha   90.00
_cell.angle_beta   90.00
_cell.angle_gamma   90.00
#
_symmetry.space_group_name_H-M   'P 1'
#
loop_
_entity.id
_entity.type
_entity.pdbx_description
1 polymer ?
#
loop_
_entity_poly.entity_id
_entity_poly.type
_entity_poly.pdbx_seq_one_letter_code
_entity_poly.pdbx_strand_id
1 'polypeptide(L)' 'MSEYLPPKIDWVREHVEAYEGSGGTKATTLRDTGMPCIIVTHKGG' A
#
# COMPACT_ATOMS: atom_id res chain seq x y z
N MET A 1 -1.20 -21.04 0.03
CA MET A 1 -0.96 -19.59 -0.20
C MET A 1 -0.78 -18.98 1.17
N SER A 2 0.37 -18.37 1.47
CA SER A 2 0.49 -17.62 2.72
C SER A 2 -0.51 -16.48 2.69
N GLU A 3 -1.31 -16.34 3.74
CA GLU A 3 -2.28 -15.26 3.89
C GLU A 3 -1.53 -13.92 3.89
N TYR A 4 -2.07 -12.93 3.16
CA TYR A 4 -1.49 -11.59 3.15
C TYR A 4 -1.65 -11.00 4.56
N LEU A 5 -0.51 -10.67 5.17
CA LEU A 5 -0.49 -10.00 6.46
C LEU A 5 -0.49 -8.49 6.20
N PRO A 6 -1.58 -7.78 6.56
CA PRO A 6 -1.68 -6.37 6.29
C PRO A 6 -0.72 -5.55 7.17
N PRO A 7 -0.31 -4.35 6.72
CA PRO A 7 0.50 -3.44 7.50
C PRO A 7 -0.13 -3.14 8.86
N LYS A 8 0.69 -3.08 9.92
CA LYS A 8 0.23 -2.70 11.27
C LYS A 8 -0.13 -1.22 11.39
N ILE A 9 0.31 -0.39 10.44
CA ILE A 9 0.08 1.04 10.44
C ILE A 9 -1.19 1.30 9.62
N ASP A 10 -2.22 1.87 10.26
CA ASP A 10 -3.56 2.01 9.66
C ASP A 10 -3.54 2.79 8.35
N TRP A 11 -2.89 3.96 8.31
CA TRP A 11 -2.83 4.76 7.09
C TRP A 11 -2.10 4.02 5.95
N VAL A 12 -1.14 3.13 6.26
CA VAL A 12 -0.45 2.33 5.24
C VAL A 12 -1.38 1.26 4.69
N ARG A 13 -2.18 0.63 5.56
CA ARG A 13 -3.21 -0.32 5.14
C ARG A 13 -4.24 0.34 4.21
N GLU A 14 -4.81 1.46 4.63
CA GLU A 14 -5.77 2.24 3.81
C GLU A 14 -5.17 2.65 2.45
N HIS A 15 -3.89 3.03 2.46
CA HIS A 15 -3.16 3.40 1.26
C HIS A 15 -3.00 2.21 0.30
N VAL A 16 -2.60 1.03 0.80
CA VAL A 16 -2.49 -0.19 -0.02
C VAL A 16 -3.85 -0.59 -0.58
N GLU A 17 -4.90 -0.59 0.25
CA GLU A 17 -6.26 -0.92 -0.17
C GLU A 17 -6.76 0.02 -1.27
N ALA A 18 -6.50 1.33 -1.15
CA ALA A 18 -6.85 2.31 -2.17
C ALA A 18 -6.01 2.16 -3.46
N TYR A 19 -4.71 1.90 -3.34
CA TYR A 19 -3.83 1.72 -4.49
C TYR A 19 -4.23 0.47 -5.28
N GLU A 20 -4.35 -0.68 -4.61
CA GLU A 20 -4.69 -1.95 -5.25
C GLU A 20 -6.13 -1.95 -5.77
N GLY A 21 -7.10 -1.46 -4.98
CA GLY A 21 -8.50 -1.38 -5.38
C GLY A 21 -8.77 -0.41 -6.55
N SER A 22 -7.85 0.52 -6.82
CA SER A 22 -7.93 1.45 -7.94
C SER A 22 -7.11 1.04 -9.16
N GLY A 23 -6.40 -0.10 -9.10
CA GLY A 23 -5.45 -0.49 -10.14
C GLY A 23 -4.27 0.48 -10.29
N GLY A 24 -3.87 1.16 -9.19
CA GLY A 24 -2.74 2.09 -9.18
C GLY A 24 -3.06 3.51 -9.64
N THR A 25 -4.32 3.94 -9.60
CA THR A 25 -4.74 5.29 -10.00
C THR A 25 -5.03 6.23 -8.82
N LYS A 26 -5.17 5.67 -7.61
CA LYS A 26 -5.37 6.40 -6.35
C LYS A 26 -4.26 6.04 -5.36
N ALA A 27 -4.08 6.90 -4.35
CA ALA A 27 -3.04 6.74 -3.33
C ALA A 27 -1.64 6.54 -3.93
N THR A 28 -1.28 7.30 -4.96
CA THR A 28 0.00 7.15 -5.68
C THR A 28 1.13 7.97 -5.06
N THR A 29 0.85 8.76 -4.02
CA THR A 29 1.80 9.66 -3.37
C THR A 29 1.81 9.51 -1.86
N LEU A 30 2.96 9.80 -1.23
CA LEU A 30 3.13 9.74 0.21
C LEU A 30 2.37 10.90 0.88
N ARG A 31 1.15 10.59 1.36
CA ARG A 31 0.32 11.53 2.13
C ARG A 31 0.28 12.90 1.42
N ASP A 32 0.45 13.98 2.16
CA ASP A 32 0.37 15.36 1.66
C ASP A 32 1.70 15.87 1.07
N THR A 33 2.70 15.00 0.90
CA THR A 33 4.02 15.40 0.39
C THR A 33 4.09 15.46 -1.13
N GLY A 34 3.16 14.78 -1.82
CA GLY A 34 3.18 14.63 -3.27
C GLY A 34 4.31 13.74 -3.81
N MET A 35 5.15 13.16 -2.95
CA MET A 35 6.22 12.26 -3.38
C MET A 35 5.64 10.93 -3.88
N PRO A 36 6.04 10.43 -5.06
CA PRO A 36 5.51 9.19 -5.60
C PRO A 36 5.86 7.98 -4.73
N CYS A 37 4.94 7.02 -4.63
CA CYS A 37 5.12 5.77 -3.91
C CYS A 37 4.90 4.55 -4.81
N ILE A 38 5.51 3.42 -4.42
CA ILE A 38 5.27 2.09 -4.99
C ILE A 38 4.92 1.11 -3.87
N ILE A 39 4.15 0.07 -4.18
CA ILE A 39 3.85 -1.02 -3.25
C ILE A 39 4.85 -2.16 -3.49
N VAL A 40 5.50 -2.62 -2.41
CA VAL A 40 6.44 -3.75 -2.45
C VAL A 40 5.85 -4.90 -1.64
N THR A 41 5.64 -6.03 -2.31
CA THR A 41 5.25 -7.29 -1.67
C THR A 41 6.50 -8.10 -1.37
N HIS A 42 6.69 -8.48 -0.11
CA HIS A 42 7.78 -9.36 0.32
C HIS A 42 7.22 -10.56 1.08
N LYS A 43 7.94 -11.68 1.05
CA LYS A 43 7.64 -12.85 1.87
C LYS A 43 8.62 -12.84 3.04
N GLY A 44 8.09 -12.81 4.27
CA GLY A 44 8.91 -12.97 5.48
C GLY A 44 9.66 -14.30 5.46
N GLY A 45 10.89 -14.30 5.97
CA GLY A 45 11.68 -15.50 6.21
C GLY A 45 11.20 -16.27 7.44
#